data_AF-A0A7S0R6W8-F1
#
_entry.id   AF-A0A7S0R6W8-F1
#
_cell.length_a   1.000
_cell.length_b   1.000
_cell.length_c   1.000
_cell.angle_alpha   90.00
_cell.angle_beta   90.00
_cell.angle_gamma   90.00
#
_symmetry.space_group_name_H-M   'P 1'
#
loop_
_entity.id
_entity.type
_entity.pdbx_description
1 polymer ?
#
loop_
_entity_poly.entity_id
_entity_poly.type
_entity_poly.pdbx_seq_one_letter_code
_entity_poly.pdbx_strand_id
1 'polypeptide(L)'
;EVYLLAEERVEALSALLGRPLRRKTASVPGEEVAKWLEAVHPLSPSRAIPFIPSDHVSAAGGTGLVHTAPGHGHEDYVACKRAGLSEVHCPVDMAGRFTEEADALAPLAMRHLQGPLAGRSVLKEGNEA
;
A
#
# COMPACT_ATOMS: atom_id res chain seq x y z
N GLU A 1 -4.12 -3.87 -20.60
CA GLU A 1 -3.43 -3.52 -19.33
C GLU A 1 -2.39 -4.59 -19.00
N VAL A 2 -1.37 -4.25 -18.23
CA VAL A 2 -0.32 -5.17 -17.77
C VAL A 2 -0.15 -4.97 -16.27
N TYR A 3 -0.06 -6.06 -15.53
CA TYR A 3 0.09 -6.03 -14.07
C TYR A 3 1.43 -6.63 -13.67
N LEU A 4 2.02 -6.08 -12.62
CA LEU A 4 3.13 -6.67 -11.90
C LEU A 4 2.57 -7.42 -10.68
N LEU A 5 2.89 -8.70 -10.57
CA LEU A 5 2.50 -9.58 -9.46
C LEU A 5 3.52 -10.71 -9.35
N ALA A 6 3.61 -11.33 -8.17
CA ALA A 6 4.33 -12.59 -8.00
C ALA A 6 3.67 -13.69 -8.84
N GLU A 7 4.50 -14.50 -9.51
CA GLU A 7 4.06 -15.49 -10.50
C GLU A 7 3.08 -16.51 -9.92
N GLU A 8 3.33 -16.92 -8.67
CA GLU A 8 2.51 -17.85 -7.91
C GLU A 8 1.10 -17.31 -7.62
N ARG A 9 0.87 -16.00 -7.77
CA ARG A 9 -0.42 -15.35 -7.50
C ARG A 9 -1.32 -15.26 -8.72
N VAL A 10 -0.87 -15.66 -9.92
CA VAL A 10 -1.65 -15.52 -11.17
C VAL A 10 -3.00 -16.22 -11.06
N GLU A 11 -3.02 -17.48 -10.62
CA GLU A 11 -4.25 -18.27 -10.53
C GLU A 11 -5.18 -17.74 -9.44
N ALA A 12 -4.64 -17.50 -8.24
CA ALA A 12 -5.41 -16.98 -7.10
C ALA A 12 -6.07 -15.63 -7.43
N LEU A 13 -5.34 -14.72 -8.07
CA LEU A 13 -5.88 -13.41 -8.47
C LEU A 13 -6.83 -13.53 -9.66
N SER A 14 -6.62 -14.46 -10.59
CA SER A 14 -7.58 -14.70 -11.68
C SER A 14 -8.95 -15.10 -11.13
N ALA A 15 -8.97 -16.01 -10.15
CA ALA A 15 -10.19 -16.43 -9.48
C ALA A 15 -10.83 -15.27 -8.69
N LEU A 16 -10.05 -14.55 -7.89
CA LEU A 16 -10.54 -13.43 -7.08
C LEU A 16 -11.15 -12.32 -7.93
N LEU A 17 -10.53 -11.99 -9.06
CA LEU A 17 -10.98 -10.92 -9.95
C LEU A 17 -12.10 -11.38 -10.91
N GLY A 18 -12.48 -12.67 -10.89
CA GLY A 18 -13.48 -13.23 -11.80
C GLY A 18 -13.09 -13.11 -13.29
N ARG A 19 -11.81 -12.95 -13.59
CA ARG A 19 -11.30 -12.80 -14.97
C ARG A 19 -9.94 -13.47 -15.14
N PRO A 20 -9.67 -14.12 -16.28
CA PRO A 20 -8.41 -14.81 -16.49
C PRO A 20 -7.24 -13.83 -16.59
N LEU A 21 -6.24 -13.97 -15.71
CA LEU A 21 -4.92 -13.37 -15.89
C LEU A 21 -4.04 -14.35 -16.66
N ARG A 22 -3.23 -13.83 -17.59
CA ARG A 22 -2.25 -14.63 -18.33
C ARG A 22 -0.86 -14.23 -17.90
N ARG A 23 -0.05 -15.21 -17.48
CA ARG A 23 1.38 -15.01 -17.29
C ARG A 23 2.01 -14.58 -18.61
N LYS A 24 2.70 -13.43 -18.63
CA LYS A 24 3.53 -13.03 -19.77
C LYS A 24 4.87 -13.76 -19.72
N THR A 25 5.54 -13.91 -20.86
CA THR A 25 6.85 -14.57 -20.99
C THR A 25 8.01 -13.83 -20.33
N ALA A 26 7.76 -12.69 -19.68
CA ALA A 26 8.76 -11.88 -19.02
C ALA A 26 8.51 -11.91 -17.50
N SER A 27 9.52 -12.31 -16.74
CA SER A 27 9.62 -12.16 -15.29
C SER A 27 10.79 -11.25 -14.96
N VAL A 28 10.70 -10.57 -13.82
CA VAL A 28 11.73 -9.66 -13.34
C VAL A 28 12.00 -9.97 -11.86
N PRO A 29 13.28 -10.08 -11.44
CA PRO A 29 13.60 -10.21 -10.02
C PRO A 29 13.09 -9.03 -9.21
N GLY A 30 12.64 -9.28 -7.97
CA GLY A 30 12.13 -8.22 -7.08
C GLY A 30 13.17 -7.13 -6.79
N GLU A 31 14.46 -7.47 -6.77
CA GLU A 31 15.56 -6.51 -6.63
C GLU A 31 15.66 -5.53 -7.81
N GLU A 32 15.40 -5.99 -9.03
CA GLU A 32 15.39 -5.15 -10.23
C GLU A 32 14.14 -4.25 -10.25
N VAL A 33 13.01 -4.75 -9.74
CA VAL A 33 11.81 -3.91 -9.49
C VAL A 33 12.15 -2.79 -8.51
N ALA A 34 12.78 -3.11 -7.37
CA ALA A 34 13.18 -2.14 -6.37
C ALA A 34 14.20 -1.09 -6.87
N LYS A 35 15.03 -1.48 -7.83
CA LYS A 35 16.08 -0.62 -8.38
C LYS A 35 15.60 0.33 -9.47
N TRP A 36 14.66 -0.09 -10.30
CA TRP A 36 14.31 0.62 -11.54
C TRP A 36 12.90 1.17 -11.60
N LEU A 37 12.00 0.70 -10.74
CA LEU A 37 10.60 1.09 -10.77
C LEU A 37 10.22 1.91 -9.54
N GLU A 38 9.26 2.79 -9.75
CA GLU A 38 8.55 3.51 -8.71
C GLU A 38 7.04 3.34 -8.97
N ALA A 39 6.27 3.23 -7.90
CA ALA A 39 4.82 3.23 -7.98
C ALA A 39 4.28 4.66 -7.87
N VAL A 40 3.11 4.90 -8.45
CA VAL A 40 2.36 6.14 -8.22
C VAL A 40 1.34 5.87 -7.12
N HIS A 41 1.32 6.71 -6.08
CA HIS A 41 0.34 6.54 -5.01
C HIS A 41 -1.08 6.76 -5.55
N PRO A 42 -2.04 5.83 -5.33
CA PRO A 42 -3.38 5.92 -5.91
C PRO A 42 -4.12 7.22 -5.55
N LEU A 43 -3.85 7.73 -4.35
CA LEU A 43 -4.48 8.94 -3.85
C LEU A 43 -3.64 10.19 -4.17
N SER A 44 -2.32 10.06 -4.40
CA SER A 44 -1.41 11.19 -4.60
C SER A 44 -0.64 11.03 -5.91
N PRO A 45 -1.23 11.35 -7.07
CA PRO A 45 -0.65 11.06 -8.39
C PRO A 45 0.70 11.74 -8.67
N SER A 46 1.02 12.81 -7.95
CA SER A 46 2.31 13.51 -8.03
C SER A 46 3.42 12.86 -7.19
N ARG A 47 3.09 11.85 -6.39
CA ARG A 47 4.03 11.18 -5.48
C ARG A 47 4.50 9.86 -6.08
N ALA A 48 5.78 9.81 -6.41
CA ALA A 48 6.49 8.56 -6.67
C ALA A 48 6.80 7.85 -5.35
N ILE A 49 6.56 6.54 -5.32
CA ILE A 49 6.75 5.66 -4.16
C ILE A 49 7.77 4.59 -4.55
N PRO A 50 8.91 4.50 -3.85
CA PRO A 50 9.91 3.48 -4.15
C PRO A 50 9.40 2.10 -3.75
N PHE A 51 9.83 1.08 -4.49
CA PHE A 51 9.75 -0.30 -4.02
C PHE A 51 10.95 -0.59 -3.12
N ILE A 52 10.69 -1.19 -1.95
CA ILE A 52 11.74 -1.58 -1.00
C ILE A 52 11.76 -3.09 -0.82
N PRO A 53 12.94 -3.75 -0.82
CA PRO A 53 13.03 -5.15 -0.45
C PRO A 53 12.67 -5.38 1.01
N SER A 54 11.97 -6.47 1.31
CA SER A 54 11.73 -6.86 2.70
C SER A 54 11.52 -8.36 2.88
N ASP A 55 12.09 -8.89 3.95
CA ASP A 55 12.15 -10.34 4.22
C ASP A 55 10.79 -10.94 4.60
N HIS A 56 9.83 -10.11 5.02
CA HIS A 56 8.50 -10.56 5.41
C HIS A 56 7.54 -10.73 4.23
N VAL A 57 7.95 -10.32 3.02
CA VAL A 57 7.15 -10.48 1.81
C VAL A 57 7.15 -11.95 1.41
N SER A 58 5.96 -12.51 1.16
CA SER A 58 5.80 -13.88 0.67
C SER A 58 4.82 -13.95 -0.50
N ALA A 59 4.96 -14.99 -1.32
CA ALA A 59 4.01 -15.31 -2.39
C ALA A 59 2.77 -16.09 -1.89
N ALA A 60 2.60 -16.22 -0.57
CA ALA A 60 1.50 -16.98 0.03
C ALA A 60 0.17 -16.19 0.06
N GLY A 61 0.23 -14.86 0.02
CA GLY A 61 -0.95 -13.99 0.11
C GLY A 61 -0.87 -12.78 -0.82
N GLY A 62 -2.02 -12.15 -1.07
CA GLY A 62 -2.11 -10.92 -1.85
C GLY A 62 -1.57 -11.04 -3.28
N THR A 63 -0.75 -10.07 -3.68
CA THR A 63 -0.17 -9.96 -5.02
C THR A 63 1.33 -10.25 -5.07
N GLY A 64 1.97 -10.49 -3.92
CA GLY A 64 3.44 -10.51 -3.79
C GLY A 64 4.08 -9.11 -3.76
N LEU A 65 3.27 -8.05 -3.80
CA LEU A 65 3.66 -6.68 -3.49
C LEU A 65 2.90 -6.24 -2.24
N VAL A 66 3.62 -5.70 -1.25
CA VAL A 66 3.04 -5.31 0.05
C VAL A 66 2.97 -3.79 0.13
N HIS A 67 1.81 -3.27 0.52
CA HIS A 67 1.69 -1.86 0.91
C HIS A 67 2.31 -1.70 2.30
N THR A 68 3.22 -0.74 2.44
CA THR A 68 3.99 -0.53 3.67
C THR A 68 3.54 0.75 4.38
N ALA A 69 3.13 0.62 5.64
CA ALA A 69 2.71 1.71 6.51
C ALA A 69 3.49 1.66 7.85
N PRO A 70 4.65 2.34 7.95
CA PRO A 70 5.58 2.17 9.08
C PRO A 70 5.04 2.66 10.44
N GLY A 71 3.94 3.41 10.47
CA GLY A 71 3.25 3.80 11.70
C GLY A 71 2.29 2.73 12.25
N HIS A 72 2.05 1.66 11.50
CA HIS A 72 1.01 0.67 11.80
C HIS A 72 1.49 -0.79 11.81
N GLY A 73 2.61 -1.11 11.17
CA GLY A 73 3.20 -2.46 11.15
C GLY A 73 4.64 -2.48 11.64
N HIS A 74 5.00 -3.49 12.44
CA HIS A 74 6.39 -3.63 12.91
C HIS A 74 7.34 -3.97 11.76
N GLU A 75 6.94 -4.92 10.91
CA GLU A 75 7.70 -5.34 9.74
C GLU A 75 7.88 -4.19 8.75
N ASP A 76 6.85 -3.36 8.59
CA ASP A 76 6.87 -2.15 7.78
C ASP A 76 7.86 -1.11 8.34
N TYR A 77 7.80 -0.85 9.64
CA TYR A 77 8.73 0.05 10.31
C TYR A 77 10.19 -0.40 10.10
N VAL A 78 10.46 -1.68 10.29
CA VAL A 78 11.81 -2.24 10.12
C VAL A 78 12.27 -2.13 8.65
N ALA A 79 11.38 -2.43 7.69
CA ALA A 79 11.68 -2.32 6.26
C ALA A 79 11.99 -0.88 5.84
N CYS A 80 11.13 0.07 6.19
CA CYS A 80 11.33 1.49 5.93
C CYS A 80 12.63 2.01 6.56
N LYS A 81 12.89 1.66 7.83
CA LYS A 81 14.11 2.05 8.53
C LYS A 81 15.37 1.53 7.84
N ARG A 82 15.37 0.27 7.39
CA ARG A 82 16.50 -0.31 6.62
C ARG A 82 16.70 0.38 5.27
N ALA A 83 15.61 0.81 4.64
CA ALA A 83 15.64 1.55 3.38
C ALA A 83 15.96 3.05 3.55
N GLY A 84 16.21 3.53 4.77
CA GLY A 84 16.50 4.95 5.04
C GLY A 84 15.26 5.86 4.98
N LEU A 85 14.06 5.28 4.98
CA LEU A 85 12.79 6.02 5.03
C LEU A 85 12.45 6.31 6.49
N SER A 86 12.75 7.52 6.95
CA SER A 86 12.60 7.94 8.34
C SER A 86 11.26 8.58 8.68
N GLU A 87 10.45 8.92 7.68
CA GLU A 87 9.14 9.54 7.87
C GLU A 87 8.12 8.47 8.28
N VAL A 88 7.51 8.68 9.45
CA VAL A 88 6.52 7.77 10.03
C VAL A 88 5.28 8.58 10.38
N HIS A 89 4.18 8.28 9.71
CA HIS A 89 2.87 8.86 10.01
C HIS A 89 2.02 7.83 10.74
N CYS A 90 1.37 8.26 11.81
CA CYS A 90 0.33 7.49 12.50
C CYS A 90 -0.81 8.47 12.81
N PRO A 91 -1.68 8.78 11.83
CA PRO A 91 -2.70 9.80 11.98
C PRO A 91 -3.92 9.26 12.76
N VAL A 92 -3.66 8.54 13.86
CA VAL A 92 -4.65 7.89 14.73
C VAL A 92 -4.26 8.13 16.19
N ASP A 93 -5.20 8.60 16.99
CA ASP A 93 -4.99 8.87 18.41
C ASP A 93 -5.13 7.61 19.30
N MET A 94 -4.87 7.77 20.60
CA MET A 94 -4.97 6.70 21.60
C MET A 94 -6.41 6.17 21.80
N ALA A 95 -7.42 6.89 21.31
CA ALA A 95 -8.82 6.47 21.34
C ALA A 95 -9.25 5.75 20.05
N GLY A 96 -8.33 5.54 19.10
CA GLY A 96 -8.62 4.90 17.81
C GLY A 96 -9.41 5.80 16.86
N ARG A 97 -9.20 7.12 16.95
CA ARG A 97 -9.82 8.12 16.07
C ARG A 97 -8.77 8.79 15.19
N PHE A 98 -9.16 9.17 13.98
CA PHE A 98 -8.26 9.91 13.10
C PHE A 98 -7.91 11.29 13.69
N THR A 99 -6.65 11.70 13.52
CA THR A 99 -6.19 13.05 13.86
C THR A 99 -6.35 14.00 12.68
N GLU A 100 -6.13 15.30 12.89
CA GLU A 100 -6.13 16.30 11.80
C GLU A 100 -5.07 16.01 10.72
N GLU A 101 -4.00 15.28 11.07
CA GLU A 101 -2.99 14.81 10.11
C GLU A 101 -3.61 13.90 9.04
N ALA A 102 -4.64 13.12 9.37
CA ALA A 102 -5.33 12.25 8.41
C ALA A 102 -5.94 13.07 7.27
N ASP A 103 -6.54 14.22 7.58
CA ASP A 103 -7.14 15.12 6.59
C ASP A 103 -6.08 15.85 5.76
N ALA A 104 -4.91 16.15 6.35
CA ALA A 104 -3.79 16.75 5.63
C ALA A 104 -3.12 15.76 4.67
N LEU A 105 -3.06 14.47 5.06
CA LEU A 105 -2.54 13.38 4.25
C LEU A 105 -3.54 12.88 3.22
N ALA A 106 -4.85 13.02 3.49
CA ALA A 106 -5.93 12.70 2.56
C ALA A 106 -5.83 13.63 1.35
N PRO A 107 -5.45 13.12 0.18
CA PRO A 107 -5.28 13.99 -0.97
C PRO A 107 -6.64 14.37 -1.56
N LEU A 108 -6.63 15.40 -2.41
CA LEU A 108 -7.77 15.92 -3.15
C LEU A 108 -8.59 14.87 -3.92
N ALA A 109 -8.07 13.65 -4.12
CA ALA A 109 -8.75 12.52 -4.76
C ALA A 109 -9.72 11.76 -3.82
N MET A 110 -9.63 11.94 -2.49
CA MET A 110 -10.59 11.40 -1.53
C MET A 110 -11.93 12.18 -1.51
N ARG A 111 -12.37 12.74 -2.65
CA ARG A 111 -13.64 13.50 -2.78
C ARG A 111 -14.89 12.67 -2.53
N HIS A 112 -14.74 11.35 -2.44
CA HIS A 112 -15.83 10.44 -2.08
C HIS A 112 -16.08 10.40 -0.58
N LEU A 113 -15.11 10.83 0.25
CA LEU A 113 -15.30 10.97 1.69
C LEU A 113 -16.43 11.97 1.96
N GLN A 114 -17.43 11.56 2.75
CA GLN A 114 -18.51 12.44 3.21
C GLN A 114 -18.02 13.41 4.32
N GLY A 115 -16.97 14.19 4.05
CA GLY A 115 -16.38 15.17 4.97
C GLY A 115 -15.05 14.73 5.62
N PRO A 116 -14.54 15.51 6.60
CA PRO A 116 -13.24 15.29 7.23
C PRO A 116 -13.22 13.99 8.04
N LEU A 117 -12.06 13.33 8.06
CA LEU A 117 -11.76 12.13 8.84
C LEU A 117 -11.51 12.45 10.30
N ALA A 118 -10.93 13.63 10.63
CA ALA A 118 -10.56 13.96 12.00
C ALA A 118 -11.70 13.73 13.01
N GLY A 119 -11.39 13.03 14.10
CA GLY A 119 -12.34 12.68 15.15
C GLY A 119 -13.23 11.46 14.86
N ARG A 120 -13.29 10.94 13.63
CA ARG A 120 -14.03 9.71 13.30
C ARG A 120 -13.29 8.47 13.83
N SER A 121 -14.03 7.45 14.26
CA SER A 121 -13.45 6.17 14.68
C SER A 121 -12.95 5.39 13.47
N VAL A 122 -11.70 4.93 13.54
CA VAL A 122 -11.06 4.13 12.48
C VAL A 122 -11.85 2.85 12.17
N LEU A 123 -12.41 2.21 13.20
CA LEU A 123 -13.15 0.94 13.04
C LEU A 123 -14.63 1.10 12.68
N LYS A 124 -15.13 2.34 12.56
CA LYS A 124 -16.55 2.63 12.33
C LYS A 124 -16.70 3.62 11.17
N GLU A 125 -16.94 4.89 11.50
CA GLU A 125 -17.30 5.93 10.53
C GLU A 125 -16.16 6.19 9.52
N GLY A 126 -14.93 5.81 9.87
CA GLY A 126 -13.77 5.83 8.99
C GLY A 126 -13.81 4.83 7.83
N ASN A 127 -14.42 3.66 8.02
CA ASN A 127 -14.52 2.62 6.98
C ASN A 127 -15.73 2.81 6.05
N GLU A 128 -16.64 3.70 6.43
CA GLU A 128 -17.88 4.01 5.70
C GLU A 128 -17.77 5.31 4.89
N ALA A 129 -16.70 6.07 5.09
CA ALA A 129 -16.48 7.37 4.47
C ALA A 129 -16.09 7.24 3.00
#